data_AF-A0A7G8ZLB4-F1
#
_entry.id   AF-A0A7G8ZLB4-F1
#
_cell.length_a   1.000
_cell.length_b   1.000
_cell.length_c   1.000
_cell.angle_alpha   90.00
_cell.angle_beta   90.00
_cell.angle_gamma   90.00
#
_symmetry.space_group_name_H-M   'P 1'
#
loop_
_entity.id
_entity.type
_entity.pdbx_description
1 polymer ?
#
loop_
_entity_poly.entity_id
_entity_poly.type
_entity_poly.pdbx_seq_one_letter_code
_entity_poly.pdbx_strand_id
1 'polypeptide(L)' 'MFDEDASLGKNPNVIIPGEDLSEFSIEGLKERRLSIESEIQRIDEMIASKQSGLEVAESIFRQG' A
#
# COMPACT_ATOMS: atom_id res chain seq x y z
N MET A 1 34.22 -10.02 -15.89
CA MET A 1 33.63 -10.39 -14.60
C MET A 1 32.50 -9.41 -14.39
N PHE A 2 31.25 -9.90 -14.38
CA PHE A 2 30.08 -9.09 -14.07
C PHE A 2 29.93 -9.15 -12.55
N ASP A 3 30.30 -8.08 -11.86
CA ASP A 3 30.02 -7.92 -10.44
C ASP A 3 28.56 -7.44 -10.27
N GLU A 4 27.60 -8.28 -10.68
CA GLU A 4 26.14 -8.02 -10.62
C GLU A 4 25.46 -8.76 -9.47
N ASP A 5 26.11 -8.88 -8.33
CA ASP A 5 25.46 -9.36 -7.10
C ASP A 5 25.69 -8.36 -5.96
N ALA A 6 25.45 -7.09 -6.26
CA ALA A 6 25.09 -6.14 -5.22
C ALA A 6 23.76 -6.63 -4.66
N SER A 7 23.84 -7.46 -3.60
CA SER A 7 22.71 -7.88 -2.78
C SER A 7 21.82 -6.67 -2.57
N LEU A 8 20.70 -6.64 -3.30
CA LEU A 8 19.66 -5.64 -3.15
C LEU A 8 19.10 -5.88 -1.75
N GLY A 9 19.73 -5.25 -0.75
CA GLY A 9 19.32 -5.35 0.63
C GLY A 9 17.83 -5.08 0.65
N LYS A 10 17.04 -6.11 0.98
CA LYS A 10 15.58 -6.04 0.99
C LYS A 10 15.24 -4.81 1.80
N ASN A 11 14.76 -3.77 1.14
CA ASN A 11 14.45 -2.52 1.80
C ASN A 11 13.29 -2.86 2.75
N PRO A 12 13.49 -2.89 4.07
CA PRO A 12 12.57 -3.55 5.00
C PRO A 12 11.18 -2.91 5.01
N ASN A 13 11.10 -1.66 4.53
CA ASN A 13 9.90 -0.86 4.39
C ASN A 13 9.05 -1.17 3.14
N VAL A 14 9.56 -1.97 2.20
CA VAL A 14 8.75 -2.38 1.04
C VAL A 14 7.92 -3.59 1.45
N ILE A 15 6.60 -3.43 1.45
CA ILE A 15 5.63 -4.50 1.66
C ILE A 15 5.28 -5.11 0.32
N ILE A 16 5.55 -6.41 0.16
CA ILE A 16 5.25 -7.15 -1.06
C ILE A 16 4.14 -8.16 -0.74
N PRO A 17 2.95 -8.06 -1.36
CA PRO A 17 1.88 -9.02 -1.15
C PRO A 17 2.34 -10.45 -1.48
N GLY A 18 2.10 -11.38 -0.56
CA GLY A 18 2.47 -12.79 -0.73
C GLY A 18 3.96 -13.10 -0.57
N GLU A 19 4.76 -12.16 -0.07
CA GLU A 19 6.15 -12.44 0.29
C GLU A 19 6.26 -13.49 1.42
N ASP A 20 7.38 -14.20 1.45
CA ASP A 20 7.69 -15.07 2.57
C ASP A 20 8.09 -14.24 3.79
N LEU A 21 7.41 -14.51 4.90
CA LEU A 21 7.55 -13.82 6.18
C LEU A 21 8.26 -14.66 7.25
N SER A 22 8.73 -15.86 6.90
CA SER A 22 9.35 -16.82 7.82
C SER A 22 10.56 -16.25 8.59
N GLU A 23 11.31 -15.35 7.97
CA GLU A 23 12.52 -14.71 8.53
C GLU A 23 12.22 -13.50 9.45
N PHE A 24 10.96 -13.09 9.58
CA PHE A 24 10.60 -11.94 10.43
C PHE A 24 10.43 -12.34 11.90
N SER A 25 10.87 -11.47 12.80
CA SER A 25 10.57 -11.60 14.22
C SER A 25 9.09 -11.28 14.50
N ILE A 26 8.56 -11.74 15.64
CA ILE A 26 7.19 -11.43 16.08
C ILE A 26 6.94 -9.92 16.14
N GLU A 27 7.89 -9.14 16.67
CA GLU A 27 7.76 -7.68 16.74
C GLU A 27 7.81 -7.05 15.34
N GLY A 28 8.70 -7.54 14.45
CA GLY A 28 8.73 -7.09 13.06
C GLY A 28 7.42 -7.37 12.31
N LEU A 29 6.78 -8.50 12.58
CA LEU A 29 5.45 -8.82 12.02
C LEU A 29 4.36 -7.87 12.56
N LYS A 30 4.40 -7.49 13.84
CA LYS A 30 3.46 -6.52 14.42
C LYS A 30 3.62 -5.14 13.80
N GLU A 31 4.86 -4.66 13.68
CA GLU A 31 5.16 -3.38 13.04
C GLU A 31 4.71 -3.37 11.58
N ARG A 32 5.01 -4.44 10.84
CA ARG A 32 4.57 -4.61 9.44
C ARG A 32 3.06 -4.60 9.34
N ARG A 33 2.35 -5.31 10.22
CA ARG A 33 0.87 -5.31 10.27
C ARG A 33 0.31 -3.91 10.49
N LEU A 34 0.83 -3.16 11.46
CA LEU A 34 0.38 -1.80 11.74
C LEU A 34 0.58 -0.86 10.54
N SER A 35 1.71 -1.01 9.83
CA SER A 35 1.99 -0.26 8.60
C SER A 35 0.97 -0.57 7.50
N ILE A 36 0.66 -1.85 7.28
CA ILE A 36 -0.35 -2.30 6.32
C ILE A 36 -1.74 -1.73 6.66
N GLU A 37 -2.16 -1.82 7.92
CA GLU A 37 -3.46 -1.32 8.36
C GLU A 37 -3.59 0.19 8.16
N SER A 38 -2.52 0.94 8.45
CA SER A 38 -2.48 2.39 8.24
C SER A 38 -2.54 2.76 6.75
N GLU A 39 -1.88 1.97 5.89
CA GLU A 39 -1.94 2.15 4.44
C GLU A 39 -3.34 1.85 3.90
N ILE A 40 -3.98 0.77 4.34
CA ILE A 40 -5.36 0.42 3.96
C ILE A 40 -6.31 1.57 4.31
N GLN A 41 -6.22 2.11 5.53
CA GLN A 41 -7.07 3.23 5.93
C GLN A 41 -6.88 4.45 5.00
N ARG A 42 -5.63 4.81 4.68
CA ARG A 42 -5.35 5.92 3.75
C ARG A 42 -5.94 5.66 2.37
N ILE A 43 -5.85 4.43 1.87
CA ILE A 43 -6.43 4.02 0.60
C ILE A 43 -7.95 4.19 0.63
N ASP A 44 -8.62 3.75 1.69
CA ASP A 44 -10.06 3.88 1.84
C ASP A 44 -10.51 5.34 1.86
N GLU A 45 -9.80 6.20 2.58
CA GLU A 45 -10.05 7.66 2.59
C GLU A 45 -9.91 8.27 1.19
N MET A 46 -8.90 7.85 0.42
CA MET A 46 -8.71 8.28 -0.96
C MET A 46 -9.82 7.77 -1.90
N ILE A 47 -10.28 6.54 -1.71
CA ILE A 47 -11.40 5.97 -2.48
C ILE A 47 -12.66 6.78 -2.21
N ALA A 48 -12.99 7.02 -0.94
CA ALA A 48 -14.17 7.80 -0.55
C ALA A 48 -14.14 9.22 -1.14
N SER A 49 -12.99 9.89 -1.06
CA SER A 49 -12.79 11.21 -1.67
C SER A 49 -13.02 11.20 -3.18
N LYS A 50 -12.50 10.21 -3.89
CA LYS A 50 -12.68 10.07 -5.34
C LYS A 50 -14.13 9.74 -5.73
N GLN A 51 -14.81 8.88 -4.97
CA GLN A 51 -16.22 8.55 -5.19
C GLN A 51 -17.12 9.78 -5.04
N SER A 52 -16.91 10.58 -3.99
CA SER A 52 -17.64 11.83 -3.80
C SER A 52 -17.45 12.79 -4.99
N GLY A 53 -16.22 12.91 -5.50
CA GLY A 53 -15.94 13.70 -6.69
C GLY A 53 -16.67 13.20 -7.94
N LEU A 54 -16.76 11.88 -8.12
CA LEU A 54 -17.49 11.27 -9.24
C LEU A 54 -19.00 11.57 -9.17
N GLU A 55 -19.61 11.40 -8.00
CA GLU A 55 -21.04 11.65 -7.79
C GLU A 55 -21.42 13.12 -8.08
N VAL A 56 -20.59 14.06 -7.64
CA VAL A 56 -20.76 15.50 -7.92
C VAL A 56 -20.67 15.76 -9.43
N ALA A 57 -19.67 15.19 -10.10
CA ALA A 57 -19.51 15.34 -11.54
C ALA A 57 -20.72 14.76 -12.29
N GLU A 58 -21.15 13.54 -11.96
CA GLU A 58 -22.32 12.92 -12.60
C GLU A 58 -23.61 13.72 -12.39
N SER A 59 -23.80 14.36 -11.22
CA SER A 59 -24.96 15.22 -10.96
C SER A 59 -24.98 16.44 -11.87
N ILE A 60 -23.82 17.05 -12.14
CA ILE A 60 -23.72 18.23 -13.02
C ILE A 60 -24.00 17.82 -14.47
N PHE A 61 -23.41 16.71 -14.95
CA PHE A 61 -23.56 16.28 -16.34
C PHE A 61 -24.93 15.66 -16.67
N ARG A 62 -25.66 15.09 -15.71
CA ARG A 62 -27.03 14.56 -15.93
C ARG A 62 -28.11 15.64 -15.94
N GLN A 63 -27.83 16.83 -15.43
CA GLN A 63 -28.77 17.96 -15.41
C GLN A 63 -28.61 18.93 -16.60
N GLY A 64 -27.60 18.71 -17.45
CA GLY A 64 -27.30 19.53 -18.63
C GLY A 64 -27.91 19.02 -19.93
#